data_AF-T1BXG6-F1
#
_entry.id   AF-T1BXG6-F1
#
_cell.length_a   1.000
_cell.length_b   1.000
_cell.length_c   1.000
_cell.angle_alpha   90.00
_cell.angle_beta   90.00
_cell.angle_gamma   90.00
#
_symmetry.space_group_name_H-M   'P 1'
#
loop_
_entity.id
_entity.type
_entity.pdbx_description
1 polymer ?
#
loop_
_entity_poly.entity_id
_entity_poly.type
_entity_poly.pdbx_seq_one_letter_code
_entity_poly.pdbx_strand_id
1 'polypeptide(L)'
;MHPVAESISREWPEIFLGSREALGDLTIYLKPEGALQVFQVLHDEDRYDYDYIVDVVSVDYPKESDRFEVVVILYSMSRKHRIMVKQRVSEANPVVDSIVGIWKGAEFMEREVYDMMG
;
A
#
# COMPACT_ATOMS: atom_id res chain seq x y z
N MET A 1 1.99 18.26 -3.53
CA MET A 1 1.62 16.84 -3.56
C MET A 1 2.72 16.14 -4.34
N HIS A 2 3.29 15.08 -3.81
CA HIS A 2 4.34 14.31 -4.48
C HIS A 2 3.90 13.87 -5.89
N PRO A 3 4.78 13.88 -6.91
CA PRO A 3 4.39 13.55 -8.29
C PRO A 3 3.68 12.19 -8.44
N VAL A 4 4.11 11.19 -7.67
CA VAL A 4 3.50 9.85 -7.64
C VAL A 4 2.06 9.92 -7.11
N ALA A 5 1.83 10.62 -6.01
CA ALA A 5 0.50 10.78 -5.43
C ALA A 5 -0.43 11.60 -6.34
N GLU A 6 0.11 12.63 -7.00
CA GLU A 6 -0.65 13.42 -7.98
C GLU A 6 -1.12 12.55 -9.15
N SER A 7 -0.24 11.71 -9.72
CA SER A 7 -0.60 10.81 -10.82
C SER A 7 -1.67 9.79 -10.39
N ILE A 8 -1.49 9.14 -9.24
CA ILE A 8 -2.45 8.17 -8.71
C ILE A 8 -3.80 8.84 -8.42
N SER A 9 -3.81 10.04 -7.85
CA SER A 9 -5.05 10.78 -7.56
C SER A 9 -5.85 11.12 -8.82
N ARG A 10 -5.17 11.29 -9.96
CA ARG A 10 -5.79 11.59 -11.26
C ARG A 10 -6.29 10.33 -11.97
N GLU A 11 -5.55 9.24 -11.86
CA GLU A 11 -5.85 7.97 -12.54
C GLU A 11 -6.91 7.15 -11.80
N TRP A 12 -6.92 7.19 -10.46
CA TRP A 12 -7.88 6.48 -9.61
C TRP A 12 -8.51 7.38 -8.52
N PRO A 13 -9.25 8.43 -8.90
CA PRO A 13 -9.85 9.36 -7.95
C PRO A 13 -10.85 8.71 -6.98
N GLU A 14 -11.47 7.60 -7.37
CA GLU A 14 -12.50 6.89 -6.60
C GLU A 14 -11.96 6.06 -5.43
N ILE A 15 -10.70 5.62 -5.51
CA ILE A 15 -10.02 4.85 -4.45
C ILE A 15 -8.95 5.67 -3.72
N PHE A 16 -8.46 6.77 -4.29
CA PHE A 16 -7.49 7.64 -3.64
C PHE A 16 -8.14 8.43 -2.49
N LEU A 17 -7.66 8.19 -1.26
CA LEU A 17 -8.15 8.86 -0.05
C LEU A 17 -7.30 10.06 0.35
N GLY A 18 -6.04 10.10 -0.11
CA GLY A 18 -5.12 11.20 0.16
C GLY A 18 -3.67 10.75 0.18
N SER A 19 -2.79 11.70 0.47
CA SER A 19 -1.36 11.44 0.63
C SER A 19 -0.77 12.32 1.71
N ARG A 20 0.30 11.83 2.35
CA ARG A 20 1.08 12.58 3.33
C ARG A 20 2.55 12.44 3.01
N GLU A 21 3.26 13.54 3.01
CA GLU A 21 4.72 13.57 2.94
C GLU A 21 5.28 13.96 4.32
N ALA A 22 6.19 13.16 4.84
CA ALA A 22 6.85 13.43 6.12
C ALA A 22 8.27 12.88 6.10
N LEU A 23 9.24 13.69 6.54
CA LEU A 23 10.65 13.29 6.68
C LEU A 23 11.26 12.69 5.39
N GLY A 24 10.75 13.06 4.22
CA GLY A 24 11.22 12.58 2.92
C GLY A 24 10.54 11.32 2.41
N ASP A 25 9.63 10.71 3.18
CA ASP A 25 8.83 9.56 2.76
C ASP A 25 7.41 9.99 2.34
N LEU A 26 6.94 9.42 1.24
CA LEU A 26 5.56 9.54 0.79
C LEU A 26 4.72 8.39 1.35
N THR A 27 3.57 8.75 1.90
CA THR A 27 2.48 7.82 2.24
C THR A 27 1.27 8.12 1.35
N ILE A 28 0.72 7.08 0.72
CA ILE A 28 -0.50 7.14 -0.09
C ILE A 28 -1.57 6.32 0.64
N TYR A 29 -2.77 6.89 0.78
CA TYR A 29 -3.91 6.23 1.39
C TYR A 29 -4.89 5.83 0.30
N LEU A 30 -5.20 4.53 0.21
CA LEU A 30 -6.13 3.98 -0.77
C LEU A 30 -7.25 3.22 -0.06
N LYS A 31 -8.43 3.17 -0.69
CA LYS A 31 -9.45 2.19 -0.33
C LYS A 31 -8.92 0.77 -0.60
N PRO A 32 -9.31 -0.22 0.21
CA PRO A 32 -9.00 -1.63 -0.07
C PRO A 32 -9.45 -2.06 -1.47
N GLU A 33 -10.68 -1.73 -1.83
CA GLU A 33 -11.29 -2.15 -3.08
C GLU A 33 -10.61 -1.49 -4.28
N GLY A 34 -10.07 -2.30 -5.19
CA GLY A 34 -9.43 -1.82 -6.42
C GLY A 34 -7.96 -1.42 -6.28
N ALA A 35 -7.41 -1.40 -5.06
CA ALA A 35 -6.01 -1.05 -4.83
C ALA A 35 -5.00 -1.97 -5.54
N LEU A 36 -5.36 -3.24 -5.79
CA LEU A 36 -4.49 -4.19 -6.49
C LEU A 36 -4.05 -3.67 -7.88
N GLN A 37 -4.93 -2.95 -8.57
CA GLN A 37 -4.60 -2.37 -9.88
C GLN A 37 -3.54 -1.26 -9.75
N VAL A 38 -3.60 -0.47 -8.68
CA VAL A 38 -2.60 0.57 -8.40
C VAL A 38 -1.26 -0.10 -8.08
N PHE A 39 -1.26 -1.17 -7.29
CA PHE A 39 -0.05 -1.94 -7.01
C PHE A 39 0.57 -2.51 -8.29
N GLN A 40 -0.23 -3.04 -9.21
CA GLN A 40 0.26 -3.55 -10.50
C GLN A 40 0.93 -2.44 -11.30
N VAL A 41 0.32 -1.26 -11.38
CA VAL A 41 0.88 -0.11 -12.11
C VAL A 41 2.15 0.43 -11.44
N LEU A 42 2.17 0.53 -10.11
CA LEU A 42 3.35 0.93 -9.34
C LEU A 42 4.56 0.02 -9.62
N HIS A 43 4.32 -1.26 -9.86
CA HIS A 43 5.35 -2.24 -10.21
C HIS A 43 5.72 -2.19 -11.70
N ASP A 44 4.75 -2.31 -12.60
CA ASP A 44 4.98 -2.61 -14.02
C ASP A 44 5.38 -1.40 -14.86
N GLU A 45 5.00 -0.19 -14.47
CA GLU A 45 5.29 0.98 -15.28
C GLU A 45 6.63 1.60 -14.91
N ASP A 46 7.51 1.73 -15.91
CA ASP A 46 8.85 2.32 -15.78
C ASP A 46 8.87 3.70 -15.08
N ARG A 47 7.78 4.47 -15.16
CA ARG A 47 7.68 5.79 -14.50
C ARG A 47 7.63 5.69 -12.97
N TYR A 48 7.20 4.55 -12.43
CA TYR A 48 7.14 4.26 -11.00
C TYR A 48 8.24 3.28 -10.59
N ASP A 49 8.32 2.13 -11.27
CA ASP A 49 9.38 1.12 -11.13
C ASP A 49 9.64 0.70 -9.67
N TYR A 50 8.58 0.43 -8.89
CA TYR A 50 8.70 -0.10 -7.53
C TYR A 50 8.92 -1.62 -7.57
N ASP A 51 10.12 -2.01 -7.97
CA ASP A 51 10.56 -3.37 -8.21
C ASP A 51 10.88 -4.18 -6.93
N TYR A 52 10.96 -3.51 -5.78
CA TYR A 52 11.34 -4.14 -4.51
C TYR A 52 10.28 -3.96 -3.42
N ILE A 53 9.75 -5.09 -2.94
CA ILE A 53 8.92 -5.13 -1.72
C ILE A 53 9.84 -5.07 -0.49
N VAL A 54 9.67 -4.01 0.31
CA VAL A 54 10.44 -3.83 1.54
C VAL A 54 9.79 -4.60 2.68
N ASP A 55 8.49 -4.41 2.87
CA ASP A 55 7.73 -5.02 3.95
C ASP A 55 6.20 -4.94 3.72
N VAL A 56 5.46 -5.82 4.39
CA VAL A 56 4.01 -5.73 4.57
C VAL A 56 3.74 -5.83 6.06
N VAL A 57 3.24 -4.75 6.65
CA VAL A 57 3.01 -4.67 8.11
C VAL A 57 1.59 -4.22 8.40
N SER A 58 1.14 -4.46 9.63
CA SER A 58 -0.19 -4.07 10.08
C SER A 58 -0.15 -3.22 11.35
N VAL A 59 -1.12 -2.32 11.49
CA VAL A 59 -1.33 -1.49 12.68
C VAL A 59 -2.76 -1.66 13.18
N ASP A 60 -2.91 -1.87 14.49
CA ASP A 60 -4.22 -1.94 15.15
C ASP A 60 -4.56 -0.58 15.79
N TYR A 61 -5.71 -0.03 15.41
CA TYR A 61 -6.32 1.19 15.98
C TYR A 61 -7.64 0.83 16.69
N PRO A 62 -7.62 0.33 17.95
CA PRO A 62 -8.79 -0.27 18.61
C PRO A 62 -9.99 0.66 18.84
N LYS A 63 -9.81 1.97 18.66
CA LYS A 63 -10.84 2.99 18.90
C LYS A 63 -11.51 3.45 17.61
N GLU A 64 -11.09 2.95 16.47
CA GLU A 64 -11.55 3.39 15.16
C GLU A 64 -12.40 2.32 14.48
N SER A 65 -13.35 2.73 13.64
CA SER A 65 -14.24 1.79 12.93
C SER A 65 -13.47 0.93 11.93
N ASP A 66 -12.55 1.56 11.19
CA ASP A 66 -11.60 0.88 10.32
C ASP A 66 -10.36 0.55 11.14
N ARG A 67 -10.53 -0.43 12.03
CA ARG A 67 -9.58 -0.77 13.09
C ARG A 67 -8.20 -1.13 12.57
N PHE A 68 -8.09 -1.94 11.52
CA PHE A 68 -6.81 -2.42 11.03
C PHE A 68 -6.31 -1.57 9.86
N GLU A 69 -5.03 -1.26 9.85
CA GLU A 69 -4.34 -0.63 8.73
C GLU A 69 -3.25 -1.58 8.23
N VAL A 70 -3.32 -1.96 6.95
CA VAL A 70 -2.26 -2.68 6.26
C VAL A 70 -1.38 -1.65 5.55
N VAL A 71 -0.07 -1.77 5.75
CA VAL A 71 0.94 -0.87 5.20
C VAL A 71 1.89 -1.67 4.33
N VAL A 72 1.88 -1.39 3.04
CA VAL A 72 2.82 -1.95 2.07
C VAL A 72 3.94 -0.95 1.84
N ILE A 73 5.18 -1.35 2.09
CA ILE A 73 6.37 -0.51 1.92
C ILE A 73 7.09 -0.95 0.66
N LEU A 74 7.18 -0.02 -0.30
CA LEU A 74 7.74 -0.28 -1.63
C LEU A 74 8.98 0.57 -1.87
N TYR A 75 9.95 0.02 -2.57
CA TYR A 75 11.16 0.71 -2.98
C TYR A 75 11.40 0.52 -4.47
N SER A 76 11.81 1.61 -5.12
CA SER A 76 12.33 1.57 -6.48
C SER A 76 13.85 1.59 -6.41
N MET A 77 14.49 0.50 -6.84
CA MET A 77 15.95 0.37 -6.83
C MET A 77 16.61 1.32 -7.84
N SER A 78 16.00 1.50 -9.01
CA SER A 78 16.53 2.36 -10.07
C SER A 78 16.42 3.85 -9.70
N ARG A 79 15.30 4.25 -9.09
CA ARG A 79 15.00 5.64 -8.71
C ARG A 79 15.46 5.99 -7.30
N LYS A 80 15.85 4.98 -6.51
CA LYS A 80 16.29 5.09 -5.11
C LYS A 80 15.27 5.79 -4.21
N HIS A 81 14.00 5.48 -4.41
CA HIS A 81 12.89 6.15 -3.75
C HIS A 81 11.95 5.15 -3.09
N ARG A 82 11.41 5.51 -1.92
CA ARG A 82 10.55 4.67 -1.09
C ARG A 82 9.18 5.32 -0.95
N ILE A 83 8.14 4.49 -0.97
CA ILE A 83 6.77 4.90 -0.64
C ILE A 83 6.13 3.90 0.32
N MET A 84 5.09 4.37 1.01
CA MET A 84 4.16 3.53 1.76
C MET A 84 2.77 3.65 1.16
N VAL A 85 2.12 2.52 0.90
CA VAL A 85 0.72 2.47 0.51
C VAL A 85 -0.05 1.88 1.69
N LYS A 86 -1.08 2.61 2.14
CA LYS A 86 -1.86 2.27 3.33
C LYS A 86 -3.32 2.03 2.97
N GLN A 87 -3.85 0.92 3.45
CA GLN A 87 -5.25 0.54 3.31
C GLN A 87 -5.82 0.26 4.70
N ARG A 88 -7.02 0.74 4.97
CA ARG A 88 -7.70 0.51 6.26
C ARG A 88 -8.93 -0.36 6.05
N VAL A 89 -9.11 -1.31 6.96
CA VAL A 89 -10.22 -2.27 6.94
C VAL A 89 -10.85 -2.36 8.33
N SER A 90 -12.15 -2.64 8.34
CA SER A 90 -12.90 -2.86 9.57
C SER A 90 -12.67 -4.27 10.13
N GLU A 91 -12.85 -4.45 11.43
CA GLU A 91 -12.80 -5.77 12.07
C GLU A 91 -13.91 -6.71 11.57
N ALA A 92 -15.02 -6.18 11.07
CA ALA A 92 -16.12 -6.98 10.52
C ALA A 92 -15.82 -7.57 9.12
N ASN A 93 -14.88 -6.96 8.39
CA ASN A 93 -14.43 -7.43 7.07
C ASN A 93 -12.94 -7.08 6.88
N PRO A 94 -12.02 -7.78 7.57
CA PRO A 94 -10.60 -7.45 7.60
C PRO A 94 -9.88 -8.02 6.36
N VAL A 95 -10.33 -7.68 5.16
CA VAL A 95 -9.84 -8.28 3.91
C VAL A 95 -9.23 -7.21 3.01
N VAL A 96 -8.03 -7.48 2.52
CA VAL A 96 -7.37 -6.73 1.44
C VAL A 96 -6.90 -7.71 0.36
N ASP A 97 -6.73 -7.24 -0.87
CA ASP A 97 -6.19 -8.05 -1.96
C ASP A 97 -4.71 -8.37 -1.71
N SER A 98 -4.32 -9.63 -1.90
CA SER A 98 -2.93 -10.08 -1.84
C SER A 98 -2.11 -9.49 -2.99
N ILE A 99 -0.88 -9.07 -2.68
CA ILE A 99 0.08 -8.53 -3.64
C ILE A 99 1.18 -9.54 -4.02
N VAL A 100 1.10 -10.79 -3.52
CA VAL A 100 2.06 -11.88 -3.84
C VAL A 100 2.19 -12.14 -5.33
N GLY A 101 1.11 -11.95 -6.09
CA GLY A 101 1.12 -12.09 -7.55
C GLY A 101 2.01 -11.06 -8.25
N ILE A 102 2.27 -9.93 -7.61
CA ILE A 102 3.12 -8.83 -8.10
C ILE A 102 4.52 -8.99 -7.50
N TRP A 103 4.63 -8.99 -6.17
CA TRP A 103 5.88 -9.22 -5.46
C TRP A 103 5.86 -10.55 -4.70
N LYS A 104 6.51 -11.57 -5.26
CA LYS A 104 6.59 -12.91 -4.64
C LYS A 104 7.15 -12.91 -3.21
N GLY A 105 7.98 -11.92 -2.87
CA GLY A 105 8.55 -11.76 -1.52
C GLY A 105 7.50 -11.43 -0.44
N ALA A 106 6.30 -10.99 -0.82
CA ALA A 106 5.24 -10.64 0.11
C ALA A 106 4.58 -11.86 0.78
N GLU A 107 4.78 -13.09 0.29
CA GLU A 107 4.04 -14.28 0.76
C GLU A 107 4.18 -14.52 2.26
N PHE A 108 5.40 -14.43 2.77
CA PHE A 108 5.63 -14.60 4.21
C PHE A 108 5.11 -13.39 5.01
N MET A 109 5.31 -12.18 4.52
CA MET A 109 4.92 -10.94 5.21
C MET A 109 3.39 -10.83 5.36
N GLU A 110 2.64 -11.16 4.30
CA GLU A 110 1.18 -11.20 4.36
C GLU A 110 0.67 -12.25 5.35
N ARG A 111 1.32 -13.42 5.41
CA ARG A 111 0.99 -14.47 6.37
C ARG A 111 1.31 -14.08 7.81
N GLU A 112 2.41 -13.36 8.03
CA GLU A 112 2.74 -12.81 9.36
C GLU A 112 1.69 -11.78 9.81
N VAL A 113 1.26 -10.89 8.91
CA VAL A 113 0.16 -9.95 9.18
C VAL A 113 -1.12 -10.69 9.53
N TYR A 114 -1.47 -11.72 8.76
CA TYR A 114 -2.65 -12.56 9.03
C TYR A 114 -2.56 -13.28 10.37
N ASP A 115 -1.41 -13.89 10.69
CA ASP A 115 -1.22 -14.62 11.96
C ASP A 115 -1.34 -13.67 13.18
N MET A 116 -0.98 -12.39 13.03
CA MET A 116 -1.02 -11.40 14.12
C MET A 116 -2.35 -10.66 14.25
N MET A 117 -3.03 -10.37 13.13
CA MET A 117 -4.22 -9.50 13.11
C MET A 117 -5.51 -10.20 12.65
N GLY A 118 -5.41 -11.37 12.01
CA GLY A 118 -6.50 -12.04 11.31
C GLY A 118 -6.64 -11.63 9.85
#